data_AF-A0A6M5UN20-F1
#
_entry.id   AF-A0A6M5UN20-F1
#
_cell.length_a   1.000
_cell.length_b   1.000
_cell.length_c   1.000
_cell.angle_alpha   90.00
_cell.angle_beta   90.00
_cell.angle_gamma   90.00
#
_symmetry.space_group_name_H-M   'P 1'
#
loop_
_entity.id
_entity.type
_entity.pdbx_description
1 polymer ?
#
loop_
_entity_poly.entity_id
_entity_poly.type
_entity_poly.pdbx_seq_one_letter_code
_entity_poly.pdbx_strand_id
1 'polypeptide(L)' 'MSETGVLLAAQQPAYRAPLDDEDDPRRWLLLGFDDTGRLLELVVLIFDSGDELLIHAMKARQQYFDLLG' A
#
# COMPACT_ATOMS: atom_id res chain seq x y z
N MET A 1 -6.88 9.91 9.17
CA MET A 1 -5.96 9.71 8.04
C MET A 1 -6.43 10.69 6.99
N SER A 2 -5.54 11.55 6.51
CA SER A 2 -5.85 12.50 5.44
C SER A 2 -5.71 11.80 4.09
N GLU A 3 -6.39 12.29 3.06
CA GLU A 3 -6.20 11.82 1.68
C GLU A 3 -4.73 12.03 1.23
N THR A 4 -4.16 13.20 1.53
CA THR A 4 -2.74 13.51 1.30
C THR A 4 -1.81 12.48 1.94
N GLY A 5 -2.09 12.06 3.19
CA GLY A 5 -1.31 11.06 3.89
C GLY A 5 -1.39 9.67 3.25
N VAL A 6 -2.55 9.28 2.70
CA VAL A 6 -2.70 8.05 1.93
C VAL A 6 -1.87 8.10 0.66
N LEU A 7 -1.95 9.20 -0.09
CA LEU A 7 -1.21 9.37 -1.34
C LEU A 7 0.30 9.41 -1.11
N LEU A 8 0.77 10.01 -0.02
CA LEU A 8 2.18 9.98 0.35
C LEU A 8 2.66 8.55 0.61
N ALA A 9 1.92 7.81 1.44
CA ALA A 9 2.23 6.42 1.76
C ALA A 9 2.24 5.51 0.52
N ALA A 10 1.35 5.76 -0.45
CA ALA A 10 1.27 4.99 -1.69
C ALA A 10 2.42 5.30 -2.66
N GLN A 11 2.83 6.56 -2.77
CA GLN A 11 3.88 6.99 -3.71
C GLN A 11 5.30 6.61 -3.25
N GLN A 12 5.51 6.52 -1.93
CA GLN A 12 6.81 6.19 -1.35
C GLN A 12 6.68 5.05 -0.33
N PRO A 13 6.30 3.83 -0.77
CA PRO A 13 6.11 2.72 0.13
C PRO A 13 7.47 2.24 0.69
N ALA A 14 7.50 1.96 1.99
CA ALA A 14 8.63 1.31 2.64
C ALA A 14 8.71 -0.20 2.30
N TYR A 15 7.56 -0.80 1.99
CA TYR A 15 7.45 -2.20 1.60
C TYR A 15 6.38 -2.37 0.52
N ARG A 16 6.63 -3.28 -0.43
CA ARG A 16 5.71 -3.60 -1.51
C ARG A 16 5.82 -5.07 -1.91
N ALA A 17 4.70 -5.78 -1.98
CA ALA A 17 4.65 -7.19 -2.39
C ALA A 17 3.32 -7.56 -3.06
N PRO A 18 3.30 -8.55 -3.97
CA PRO A 18 2.04 -9.10 -4.49
C PRO A 18 1.25 -9.80 -3.37
N LEU A 19 -0.08 -9.72 -3.44
CA LEU A 19 -0.98 -10.41 -2.51
C LEU A 19 -1.49 -11.76 -3.05
N ASP A 20 -1.39 -11.98 -4.35
CA ASP A 20 -1.83 -13.16 -5.07
C ASP A 20 -1.04 -13.35 -6.36
N ASP A 21 -1.37 -14.44 -7.05
CA ASP A 21 -0.84 -14.80 -8.36
C ASP A 21 -1.84 -14.46 -9.50
N GLU A 22 -2.79 -13.53 -9.29
CA GLU A 22 -3.70 -13.07 -10.36
C GLU A 22 -2.95 -12.19 -11.38
N ASP A 23 -3.30 -12.26 -12.66
CA ASP A 23 -2.56 -11.55 -13.72
C ASP A 23 -3.06 -10.11 -13.97
N ASP A 24 -4.39 -9.89 -13.99
CA ASP A 24 -5.00 -8.57 -14.21
C ASP A 24 -6.42 -8.45 -13.59
N PRO A 25 -6.67 -7.47 -12.69
CA PRO A 25 -5.67 -6.62 -12.05
C PRO A 25 -4.91 -7.35 -10.94
N ARG A 26 -3.58 -7.16 -10.88
CA ARG A 26 -2.75 -7.66 -9.79
C ARG A 26 -3.01 -6.89 -8.51
N ARG A 27 -3.22 -7.59 -7.38
CA ARG A 27 -3.31 -6.93 -6.07
C ARG A 27 -1.94 -6.84 -5.42
N TRP A 28 -1.61 -5.65 -4.95
CA TRP A 28 -0.35 -5.38 -4.27
C TRP A 28 -0.60 -4.81 -2.87
N LEU A 29 0.11 -5.37 -1.89
CA LEU A 29 0.24 -4.79 -0.56
C LEU A 29 1.33 -3.74 -0.60
N LEU A 30 1.01 -2.53 -0.16
CA LEU A 30 1.97 -1.48 0.11
C LEU A 30 1.91 -1.14 1.61
N LEU A 31 3.09 -1.00 2.22
CA LEU A 31 3.23 -0.40 3.55
C LEU A 31 3.96 0.91 3.40
N GLY A 32 3.35 2.01 3.84
CA GLY A 32 3.91 3.35 3.69
C GLY A 32 3.53 4.26 4.85
N PHE A 33 4.32 5.30 5.08
CA PHE A 33 4.08 6.24 6.18
C PHE A 33 3.25 7.43 5.71
N ASP A 34 2.25 7.82 6.49
CA ASP A 34 1.51 9.06 6.26
C ASP A 34 2.31 10.30 6.69
N ASP A 35 1.72 11.48 6.46
CA ASP A 35 2.27 12.79 6.83
C ASP A 35 2.50 12.99 8.34
N THR A 36 1.98 12.08 9.17
CA THR A 36 2.19 12.05 10.62
C THR A 36 3.16 10.97 11.08
N GLY A 37 3.79 10.24 10.14
CA GLY A 37 4.69 9.13 10.43
C GLY A 37 3.97 7.85 10.86
N ARG A 38 2.67 7.73 10.60
CA ARG A 38 1.93 6.49 10.89
C ARG A 38 2.06 5.52 9.73
N LEU A 39 2.43 4.28 10.04
CA LEU A 39 2.44 3.22 9.04
C LEU A 39 1.01 2.86 8.62
N LEU A 40 0.77 2.89 7.32
CA LEU A 40 -0.47 2.52 6.67
C LEU A 40 -0.30 1.20 5.92
N GLU A 41 -1.35 0.40 5.95
CA GLU A 41 -1.54 -0.75 5.08
C GLU A 41 -2.44 -0.33 3.93
N LEU A 42 -1.94 -0.47 2.69
CA LEU A 42 -2.65 -0.13 1.48
C LEU A 42 -2.76 -1.34 0.55
N VAL A 43 -3.86 -1.42 -0.20
CA VAL A 43 -3.99 -2.36 -1.31
C VAL A 43 -4.24 -1.58 -2.59
N VAL A 44 -3.39 -1.83 -3.57
CA VAL A 44 -3.44 -1.22 -4.90
C VAL A 44 -3.66 -2.31 -5.94
N LEU A 45 -4.59 -2.05 -6.86
CA LEU A 45 -4.75 -2.81 -8.10
C LEU A 45 -3.79 -2.22 -9.13
N ILE A 46 -2.96 -3.07 -9.74
CA ILE A 46 -2.11 -2.71 -10.86
C ILE A 46 -2.67 -3.41 -12.10
N PHE A 47 -3.15 -2.62 -13.05
CA PHE A 47 -3.70 -3.10 -14.30
C PHE A 47 -2.59 -3.28 -15.34
N ASP A 48 -2.82 -4.13 -16.33
CA ASP A 48 -1.88 -4.31 -17.44
C ASP A 48 -1.70 -3.06 -18.32
N SER A 49 -2.64 -2.11 -18.27
CA SER A 49 -2.48 -0.78 -18.86
C SER A 49 -1.39 0.06 -18.19
N GLY A 50 -0.95 -0.33 -17.00
CA GLY A 50 -0.09 0.46 -16.12
C GLY A 50 -0.85 1.42 -15.19
N ASP A 51 -2.19 1.44 -15.27
CA ASP A 51 -3.00 2.19 -14.33
C ASP A 51 -2.94 1.55 -12.93
N GLU A 52 -3.00 2.39 -11.91
CA GLU A 52 -3.04 1.96 -10.51
C GLU A 52 -4.31 2.47 -9.84
N LEU A 53 -5.00 1.60 -9.10
CA LEU A 53 -6.18 1.95 -8.32
C LEU A 53 -6.00 1.54 -6.86
N LEU A 54 -5.94 2.52 -5.97
CA LEU A 54 -5.94 2.28 -4.53
C LEU A 54 -7.35 1.92 -4.06
N ILE A 55 -7.53 0.68 -3.59
CA ILE A 55 -8.83 0.12 -3.19
C ILE A 55 -8.96 -0.06 -1.67
N HIS A 56 -7.87 0.10 -0.93
CA HIS A 56 -7.84 -0.05 0.52
C HIS A 56 -6.78 0.84 1.17
N ALA A 57 -7.14 1.47 2.29
CA ALA A 57 -6.20 2.19 3.15
C ALA A 57 -6.63 2.09 4.62
N MET A 58 -5.76 1.55 5.47
CA MET A 58 -5.99 1.44 6.91
C MET A 58 -4.69 1.68 7.69
N LYS A 59 -4.81 1.85 9.01
CA LYS A 59 -3.63 1.76 9.88
C LYS A 59 -3.03 0.36 9.73
N ALA A 60 -1.72 0.27 9.58
CA ALA A 60 -1.05 -1.03 9.47
C ALA A 60 -1.27 -1.87 10.73
N ARG A 61 -1.58 -3.15 10.54
CA ARG A 61 -1.63 -4.14 11.62
C ARG A 61 -0.23 -4.34 12.21
N GLN A 62 -0.16 -4.64 13.50
CA GLN A 62 1.10 -4.72 14.24
C GLN A 62 2.10 -5.73 13.64
N GLN A 63 1.62 -6.83 13.08
CA GLN A 63 2.45 -7.84 12.40
C GLN A 63 3.27 -7.30 11.21
N TYR A 64 2.85 -6.19 10.59
CA TYR A 64 3.56 -5.63 9.44
C TYR A 64 4.79 -4.82 9.82
N PHE A 65 4.94 -4.46 11.10
CA PHE A 65 6.15 -3.79 11.57
C PHE A 65 7.36 -4.72 11.50
N ASP A 66 7.16 -6.04 11.69
CA ASP A 66 8.23 -7.04 11.60
C ASP A 66 8.80 -7.16 10.17
N LEU A 67 8.09 -6.68 9.14
CA LEU A 67 8.56 -6.68 7.76
C LEU A 67 9.50 -5.51 7.44
N LEU A 68 9.61 -4.52 8.34
CA LEU A 68 10.37 -3.29 8.09
C LEU A 68 11.80 -3.29 8.66
N GLY A 69 12.19 -4.34 9.40
CA GLY A 69 13.54 -4.51 9.96
C GLY A 69 13.68 -3.97 11.38
#